data_AF-A0A6A7K7F3-F1
#
_entry.id   AF-A0A6A7K7F3-F1
#
_cell.length_a   1.000
_cell.length_b   1.000
_cell.length_c   1.000
_cell.angle_alpha   90.00
_cell.angle_beta   90.00
_cell.angle_gamma   90.00
#
_symmetry.space_group_name_H-M   'P 1'
#
loop_
_entity.id
_entity.type
_entity.pdbx_description
1 polymer ?
#
loop_
_entity_poly.entity_id
_entity_poly.type
_entity_poly.pdbx_seq_one_letter_code
_entity_poly.pdbx_strand_id
1 'polypeptide(L)' 'MSNHKGNHKHLTLSQRIEIEKGLLAGNSFATIAKMTRKDSSTISKEVRKHSKVSERKNMEFAPIPCAKRRECVLM' A
#
# COMPACT_ATOMS: atom_id res chain seq x y z
N MET A 1 9.15 -0.21 24.83
CA MET A 1 8.24 -0.31 23.66
C MET A 1 7.28 -1.47 23.92
N SER A 2 5.97 -1.24 23.93
CA SER A 2 4.97 -2.26 24.26
C SER A 2 4.93 -3.33 23.18
N ASN A 3 5.37 -4.54 23.52
CA ASN A 3 5.38 -5.71 22.62
C ASN A 3 3.95 -6.26 22.50
N HIS A 4 3.13 -5.65 21.64
CA HIS A 4 1.81 -6.18 21.31
C HIS A 4 1.98 -7.37 20.38
N LYS A 5 1.66 -8.56 20.90
CA LYS A 5 1.61 -9.81 20.12
C LYS A 5 0.66 -9.61 18.94
N GLY A 6 1.22 -9.49 17.74
CA GLY A 6 0.45 -9.29 16.52
C GLY A 6 -0.49 -10.47 16.27
N ASN A 7 -1.71 -10.20 15.82
CA ASN A 7 -2.71 -11.25 15.56
C ASN A 7 -2.54 -11.95 14.20
N HIS A 8 -1.43 -11.72 13.49
CA HIS A 8 -1.09 -12.27 12.16
C HIS A 8 -2.23 -12.17 11.11
N LYS A 9 -3.26 -11.35 11.35
CA LYS A 9 -4.38 -11.14 10.45
C LYS A 9 -4.11 -9.95 9.54
N HIS A 10 -4.29 -10.17 8.25
CA HIS A 10 -4.23 -9.12 7.24
C HIS A 10 -5.28 -8.02 7.48
N LEU A 11 -5.04 -6.84 6.89
CA LEU A 11 -6.02 -5.76 6.81
C LEU A 11 -7.16 -6.17 5.86
N THR A 12 -8.40 -5.97 6.29
CA THR A 12 -9.55 -6.11 5.40
C THR A 12 -9.68 -4.89 4.48
N LEU A 13 -10.48 -5.02 3.42
CA LEU A 13 -10.75 -3.89 2.52
C LEU A 13 -11.40 -2.71 3.27
N SER A 14 -12.37 -2.99 4.14
CA SER A 14 -13.03 -1.95 4.95
C SER A 14 -12.04 -1.20 5.84
N GLN A 15 -11.08 -1.91 6.46
CA GLN A 15 -10.03 -1.28 7.26
C GLN A 15 -9.13 -0.38 6.42
N ARG A 16 -8.82 -0.75 5.17
CA ARG A 16 -8.06 0.11 4.26
C ARG A 16 -8.81 1.40 3.92
N ILE A 17 -10.12 1.31 3.67
CA ILE A 17 -10.97 2.48 3.40
C ILE A 17 -11.01 3.42 4.62
N GLU A 18 -11.10 2.86 5.83
CA GLU A 18 -11.04 3.66 7.07
C GLU A 18 -9.68 4.35 7.26
N ILE A 19 -8.59 3.67 6.94
CA ILE A 19 -7.25 4.27 6.95
C ILE A 19 -7.19 5.43 5.97
N GLU A 20 -7.65 5.24 4.73
CA GLU A 20 -7.66 6.27 3.68
C GLU A 20 -8.46 7.51 4.11
N LYS A 21 -9.69 7.32 4.61
CA LYS A 21 -10.51 8.41 5.15
C LYS A 21 -9.83 9.13 6.32
N GLY A 22 -9.19 8.38 7.21
CA GLY A 22 -8.43 8.95 8.33
C GLY A 22 -7.26 9.81 7.88
N LEU A 23 -6.53 9.40 6.84
CA LEU A 23 -5.42 10.16 6.26
C LEU A 23 -5.92 11.43 5.57
N LEU A 24 -7.02 11.36 4.81
CA LEU A 24 -7.63 12.52 4.16
C LEU A 24 -8.10 13.58 5.17
N ALA A 25 -8.58 13.13 6.34
CA ALA A 25 -8.95 14.01 7.44
C ALA A 25 -7.75 14.57 8.24
N GLY A 26 -6.51 14.21 7.89
CA GLY A 26 -5.30 14.66 8.59
C GLY A 26 -5.08 14.02 9.97
N ASN A 27 -5.72 12.88 10.25
CA ASN A 27 -5.57 12.20 11.54
C ASN A 27 -4.19 11.55 11.69
N SER A 28 -3.67 11.57 12.93
CA SER A 28 -2.43 10.85 13.25
C SER A 28 -2.59 9.32 13.11
N PHE A 29 -1.49 8.61 12.83
CA PHE A 29 -1.53 7.13 12.77
C PHE A 29 -1.98 6.48 14.08
N ALA A 30 -1.75 7.12 15.23
CA ALA A 30 -2.22 6.65 16.53
C ALA A 30 -3.76 6.76 16.64
N THR A 31 -4.36 7.82 16.10
CA THR A 31 -5.81 7.99 16.05
C THR A 31 -6.45 6.95 15.14
N ILE A 32 -5.90 6.77 13.94
CA ILE A 32 -6.39 5.77 12.96
C ILE A 32 -6.24 4.34 13.49
N ALA A 33 -5.17 4.05 14.24
CA ALA A 33 -4.94 2.77 14.92
C ALA A 33 -6.06 2.43 15.91
N LYS A 34 -6.48 3.42 16.71
CA LYS A 34 -7.58 3.26 17.67
C LYS A 34 -8.91 2.97 16.97
N MET A 35 -9.19 3.66 15.86
CA MET A 35 -10.42 3.47 15.08
C MET A 35 -10.48 2.09 14.43
N THR A 36 -9.39 1.68 13.76
CA THR A 36 -9.32 0.44 12.97
C THR A 36 -9.00 -0.81 13.79
N ARG A 37 -8.75 -0.65 15.10
CA ARG A 37 -8.24 -1.67 16.03
C ARG A 37 -7.00 -2.41 15.51
N LYS A 38 -6.09 -1.66 14.90
CA LYS A 38 -4.80 -2.14 14.40
C LYS A 38 -3.68 -1.36 15.06
N ASP A 39 -2.46 -1.88 15.00
CA ASP A 39 -1.31 -1.14 15.49
C ASP A 39 -0.88 -0.07 14.49
N SER A 40 -0.33 1.04 15.00
CA SER A 40 0.14 2.16 14.18
C SER A 40 1.28 1.78 13.23
N SER A 41 2.06 0.73 13.55
CA SER A 41 3.12 0.24 12.67
C SER A 41 2.56 -0.52 11.46
N THR A 42 1.46 -1.26 11.61
CA THR A 42 0.73 -1.91 10.52
C THR A 42 0.14 -0.86 9.58
N ILE A 43 -0.48 0.19 10.13
CA ILE A 43 -0.98 1.31 9.32
C ILE A 43 0.19 1.97 8.58
N SER A 44 1.30 2.26 9.27
CA SER A 44 2.48 2.87 8.64
C SER A 44 3.07 2.00 7.52
N LYS A 45 3.09 0.67 7.69
CA LYS A 45 3.52 -0.28 6.65
C LYS A 45 2.57 -0.26 5.45
N GLU A 46 1.25 -0.28 5.71
CA GLU A 46 0.23 -0.21 4.66
C GLU A 46 0.35 1.07 3.83
N VAL A 47 0.46 2.22 4.51
CA VAL A 47 0.63 3.53 3.87
C VAL A 47 1.91 3.56 3.05
N ARG A 48 3.07 3.15 3.61
CA ARG A 48 4.33 3.14 2.84
C ARG A 48 4.28 2.23 1.61
N LYS A 49 3.60 1.09 1.71
CA LYS A 49 3.46 0.13 0.61
C LYS A 49 2.61 0.67 -0.54
N HIS A 50 1.57 1.47 -0.25
CA HIS A 50 0.61 1.94 -1.25
C HIS A 50 0.72 3.43 -1.59
N SER A 51 1.50 4.20 -0.84
CA SER A 51 1.73 5.64 -1.09
C SER A 51 2.66 5.91 -2.28
N LYS A 52 3.49 4.93 -2.66
CA LYS A 52 4.42 5.07 -3.79
C LYS A 52 3.87 4.28 -4.96
N VAL A 53 3.58 4.96 -6.06
CA VAL A 53 3.57 4.32 -7.37
C VAL A 53 5.01 3.93 -7.64
N SER A 54 5.32 2.63 -7.69
CA SER A 54 6.69 2.20 -7.94
C SER A 54 7.10 2.61 -9.35
N GLU A 55 8.01 3.58 -9.43
CA GLU A 55 8.77 3.86 -10.64
C GLU A 55 9.41 2.56 -11.15
N ARG A 56 9.34 2.35 -12.47
CA ARG A 56 10.00 1.22 -13.13
C ARG A 56 11.51 1.34 -12.92
N LYS A 57 12.07 0.47 -12.07
CA LYS A 57 13.49 0.51 -11.66
C LYS A 57 14.51 0.33 -12.80
N ASN A 58 14.09 -0.13 -13.98
CA ASN A 58 14.98 -0.37 -15.11
C ASN A 58 14.24 -0.06 -16.43
N MET A 59 14.39 1.16 -16.94
CA MET A 59 13.98 1.50 -18.31
C MET A 59 14.97 0.98 -19.36
N GLU A 60 16.20 0.67 -18.95
CA GLU A 60 17.32 0.37 -19.86
C GLU A 60 17.31 -1.06 -20.39
N PHE A 61 16.84 -2.03 -19.60
CA PHE A 61 16.80 -3.46 -19.98
C PHE A 61 15.42 -4.11 -19.87
N ALA A 62 14.43 -3.43 -19.26
CA ALA A 62 13.11 -4.02 -19.15
C ALA A 62 12.24 -3.66 -20.36
N PRO A 63 11.65 -4.64 -21.05
CA PRO A 63 10.74 -4.37 -22.15
C PRO A 63 9.59 -3.42 -21.72
N ILE A 64 9.31 -2.41 -22.56
CA ILE A 64 8.09 -1.60 -22.46
C ILE A 64 6.89 -2.56 -22.41
N PRO A 65 5.95 -2.42 -21.45
CA PRO A 65 4.85 -3.35 -21.26
C PRO A 65 3.77 -2.99 -22.29
N CYS A 66 4.11 -3.09 -23.57
CA CYS A 66 3.13 -2.91 -24.63
C CYS A 66 2.15 -4.08 -24.56
N ALA A 67 0.88 -3.78 -24.33
CA ALA A 67 -0.19 -4.79 -24.27
C ALA A 67 -0.27 -5.63 -25.56
N LYS A 68 0.19 -5.07 -26.69
CA LYS A 68 0.23 -5.69 -28.01
C LYS A 68 1.60 -6.21 -28.44
N ARG A 69 2.58 -6.28 -27.52
CA ARG A 69 3.95 -6.75 -27.82
C ARG A 69 3.99 -8.12 -28.51
N ARG A 70 3.06 -9.03 -28.17
CA ARG A 70 3.00 -10.38 -28.76
C ARG A 70 2.45 -10.41 -30.18
N GLU A 71 1.68 -9.40 -30.55
CA GLU A 71 1.01 -9.29 -31.85
C GLU A 71 1.74 -8.32 -32.80
N CYS A 72 2.78 -7.64 -32.31
CA CYS A 72 3.54 -6.65 -33.07
C CYS A 72 4.62 -7.35 -33.91
N VAL A 73 4.43 -7.34 -35.22
CA VAL A 73 5.42 -7.76 -36.22
C VAL A 73 5.86 -6.55 -37.02
N LEU A 74 7.18 -6.36 -37.20
CA LEU A 74 7.70 -5.40 -38.16
C LEU A 74 7.41 -5.99 -39.56
N MET A 75 6.60 -5.30 -40.37
CA MET A 75 6.51 -5.59 -41.79
C MET A 75 7.74 -5.07 -42.53
#